data_AF-B9ZZZ3-F1
#
_entry.id   AF-B9ZZZ3-F1
#
_cell.length_a   1.000
_cell.length_b   1.000
_cell.length_c   1.000
_cell.angle_alpha   90.00
_cell.angle_beta   90.00
_cell.angle_gamma   90.00
#
_symmetry.space_group_name_H-M   'P 1'
#
loop_
_entity.id
_entity.type
_entity.pdbx_description
1 polymer ?
#
loop_
_entity_poly.entity_id
_entity_poly.type
_entity_poly.pdbx_seq_one_letter_code
_entity_poly.pdbx_strand_id
1 'polypeptide(L)'
;CFVISCFIVMTMALAPAEPPSTDFGVCPKIPIENIEPCKTFFAKKTHTPCKECCDGAKSWFGAPSDVVCKCYKAYPQRLSFKPNKLGVYRLQKLCKLGPKFNEYAACLIN
;
A
#
# COMPACT_ATOMS: atom_id res chain seq x y z
N CYS A 1 -36.29 -49.75 -17.13
CA CYS A 1 -35.00 -49.46 -17.79
C CYS A 1 -34.90 -47.98 -18.09
N PHE A 2 -33.91 -47.35 -17.46
CA PHE A 2 -33.19 -46.12 -17.84
C PHE A 2 -33.94 -44.97 -18.52
N VAL A 3 -34.20 -43.93 -17.74
CA VAL A 3 -34.18 -42.55 -18.26
C VAL A 3 -32.99 -41.84 -17.57
N ILE A 4 -31.83 -41.89 -18.24
CA ILE A 4 -30.75 -40.93 -18.01
C ILE A 4 -30.95 -39.80 -19.02
N SER A 5 -31.21 -38.60 -18.52
CA SER A 5 -30.87 -37.32 -19.16
C SER A 5 -31.02 -36.26 -18.09
N CYS A 6 -29.91 -35.90 -17.44
CA CYS A 6 -28.99 -34.83 -17.86
C CYS A 6 -29.45 -33.48 -17.28
N PHE A 7 -28.46 -32.73 -16.80
CA PHE A 7 -28.54 -31.36 -16.27
C PHE A 7 -29.00 -31.21 -14.82
N ILE A 8 -28.15 -31.65 -13.90
CA ILE A 8 -27.83 -30.78 -12.76
C ILE A 8 -26.36 -30.40 -12.94
N VAL A 9 -26.14 -29.34 -13.74
CA VAL A 9 -24.90 -28.58 -13.66
C VAL A 9 -24.89 -28.01 -12.25
N MET A 10 -24.10 -28.65 -11.40
CA MET A 10 -23.74 -28.17 -10.09
C MET A 10 -22.92 -26.89 -10.32
N THR A 11 -23.62 -25.77 -10.53
CA THR A 11 -23.03 -24.46 -10.35
C THR A 11 -22.69 -24.38 -8.88
N MET A 12 -21.45 -24.78 -8.56
CA MET A 12 -20.73 -24.17 -7.46
C MET A 12 -20.76 -22.68 -7.74
N ALA A 13 -21.78 -22.01 -7.22
CA ALA A 13 -21.69 -20.60 -6.94
C ALA A 13 -20.50 -20.49 -6.00
N LEU A 14 -19.32 -20.23 -6.58
CA LEU A 14 -18.29 -19.52 -5.87
C LEU A 14 -19.01 -18.28 -5.36
N ALA A 15 -19.38 -18.31 -4.09
CA ALA A 15 -19.73 -17.11 -3.36
C ALA A 15 -18.63 -16.11 -3.75
N PRO A 16 -18.97 -14.93 -4.30
CA PRO A 16 -17.98 -13.88 -4.37
C PRO A 16 -17.50 -13.74 -2.93
N ALA A 17 -16.20 -13.96 -2.71
CA ALA A 17 -15.59 -13.64 -1.43
C ALA A 17 -15.92 -12.16 -1.20
N GLU A 18 -16.95 -11.91 -0.39
CA GLU A 18 -17.39 -10.58 -0.06
C GLU A 18 -16.16 -9.89 0.53
N PRO A 19 -15.61 -8.86 -0.14
CA PRO A 19 -14.44 -8.19 0.40
C PRO A 19 -14.81 -7.70 1.80
N PRO A 20 -14.02 -7.98 2.84
CA PRO A 20 -14.40 -7.70 4.22
C PRO A 20 -14.88 -6.25 4.35
N SER A 21 -16.18 -6.11 4.55
CA SER A 21 -16.92 -4.85 4.47
C SER A 21 -16.72 -4.05 5.76
N THR A 22 -15.63 -3.28 5.90
CA THR A 22 -15.54 -2.04 6.72
C THR A 22 -14.12 -1.44 6.69
N ASP A 23 -13.80 -0.66 5.65
CA ASP A 23 -12.75 0.41 5.67
C ASP A 23 -12.51 1.07 4.28
N PHE A 24 -13.05 0.49 3.22
CA PHE A 24 -12.69 0.82 1.84
C PHE A 24 -13.02 2.27 1.42
N GLY A 25 -13.83 3.01 2.17
CA GLY A 25 -14.17 4.41 1.87
C GLY A 25 -13.08 5.44 2.23
N VAL A 26 -12.10 5.05 3.06
CA VAL A 26 -11.04 5.98 3.54
C VAL A 26 -9.77 5.85 2.71
N CYS A 27 -9.39 4.64 2.33
CA CYS A 27 -8.16 4.35 1.58
C CYS A 27 -7.99 5.11 0.26
N PRO A 28 -9.03 5.35 -0.57
CA PRO A 28 -8.91 6.14 -1.78
C PRO A 28 -8.46 7.59 -1.51
N LYS A 29 -8.78 8.12 -0.32
CA LYS A 29 -8.39 9.48 0.11
C LYS A 29 -7.00 9.52 0.74
N ILE A 30 -6.43 8.37 1.08
CA ILE A 30 -5.09 8.30 1.66
C ILE A 30 -4.05 8.46 0.54
N PRO A 31 -3.10 9.39 0.69
CA PRO A 31 -2.09 9.72 -0.33
C PRO A 31 -0.96 8.67 -0.42
N ILE A 32 -1.30 7.40 -0.63
CA ILE A 32 -0.28 6.34 -0.77
C ILE A 32 0.61 6.62 -1.99
N GLU A 33 0.04 7.00 -3.14
CA GLU A 33 0.82 7.27 -4.35
C GLU A 33 1.75 8.49 -4.23
N ASN A 34 1.62 9.31 -3.19
CA ASN A 34 2.48 10.48 -3.04
C ASN A 34 3.96 10.11 -2.87
N ILE A 35 4.29 8.88 -2.49
CA ILE A 35 5.67 8.40 -2.43
C ILE A 35 6.14 7.72 -3.73
N GLU A 36 5.34 7.67 -4.80
CA GLU A 36 5.77 7.22 -6.14
C GLU A 36 7.04 7.93 -6.66
N PRO A 37 7.23 9.25 -6.45
CA PRO A 37 8.48 9.92 -6.81
C PRO A 37 9.72 9.34 -6.11
N CYS A 38 9.56 8.63 -4.98
CA CYS A 38 10.65 7.96 -4.30
C CYS A 38 11.13 6.68 -4.99
N LYS A 39 10.44 6.21 -6.03
CA LYS A 39 10.75 4.96 -6.74
C LYS A 39 12.22 4.85 -7.14
N THR A 40 12.79 5.90 -7.73
CA THR A 40 14.19 5.90 -8.21
C THR A 40 15.19 5.79 -7.05
N PHE A 41 14.86 6.43 -5.92
CA PHE A 41 15.63 6.35 -4.68
C PHE A 41 15.56 4.94 -4.07
N PHE A 42 14.37 4.35 -3.98
CA PHE A 42 14.20 2.99 -3.46
C PHE A 42 14.79 1.91 -4.38
N ALA A 43 14.81 2.15 -5.69
CA ALA A 43 15.51 1.33 -6.68
C ALA A 43 17.05 1.49 -6.64
N LYS A 44 17.59 2.28 -5.71
CA LYS A 44 19.03 2.60 -5.57
C LYS A 44 19.64 3.23 -6.83
N LYS A 45 18.82 3.84 -7.70
CA LYS A 45 19.29 4.57 -8.89
C LYS A 45 19.79 5.97 -8.53
N THR A 46 19.31 6.52 -7.41
CA THR A 46 19.77 7.80 -6.86
C THR A 46 20.15 7.66 -5.39
N HIS A 47 21.14 8.45 -4.96
CA HIS A 47 21.57 8.48 -3.56
C HIS A 47 20.77 9.47 -2.71
N THR A 48 20.08 10.41 -3.35
CA THR A 48 19.31 11.48 -2.70
C THR A 48 17.86 11.42 -3.18
N PRO A 49 16.87 11.47 -2.27
CA PRO A 49 15.47 11.58 -2.65
C PRO A 49 15.22 12.94 -3.31
N CYS A 50 14.38 12.98 -4.36
CA CYS A 50 13.95 14.25 -4.93
C CYS A 50 13.03 15.00 -3.95
N LYS A 51 12.85 16.30 -4.20
CA LYS A 51 11.97 17.14 -3.36
C LYS A 51 10.55 16.58 -3.30
N GLU A 52 10.00 16.13 -4.41
CA GLU A 52 8.64 15.56 -4.49
C GLU A 52 8.51 14.27 -3.67
N CYS A 53 9.55 13.44 -3.64
CA CYS A 53 9.59 12.25 -2.78
C CYS A 53 9.53 12.63 -1.29
N CYS A 54 10.29 13.64 -0.88
CA CYS A 54 10.26 14.12 0.50
C CYS A 54 8.91 14.76 0.87
N ASP A 55 8.36 15.59 -0.02
CA ASP A 55 7.07 16.25 0.21
C ASP A 55 5.93 15.22 0.24
N GLY A 56 6.01 14.21 -0.60
CA GLY A 56 5.08 13.08 -0.61
C GLY A 56 5.13 12.28 0.69
N ALA A 57 6.32 11.95 1.18
CA ALA A 57 6.48 11.27 2.47
C ALA A 57 5.98 12.12 3.65
N LYS A 58 6.11 13.45 3.58
CA LYS A 58 5.56 14.37 4.59
C LYS A 58 4.03 14.47 4.54
N SER A 59 3.42 14.32 3.36
CA SER A 59 1.97 14.40 3.20
C SER A 59 1.22 13.35 4.03
N TRP A 60 1.90 12.26 4.39
CA TRP A 60 1.36 11.20 5.24
C TRP A 60 1.08 11.66 6.67
N PHE A 61 1.75 12.71 7.16
CA PHE A 61 1.47 13.29 8.48
C PHE A 61 0.09 13.95 8.58
N GLY A 62 -0.59 14.18 7.45
CA GLY A 62 -1.98 14.63 7.43
C GLY A 62 -3.00 13.52 7.69
N ALA A 63 -2.56 12.26 7.74
CA ALA A 63 -3.42 11.10 7.94
C ALA A 63 -2.93 10.24 9.13
N PRO A 64 -3.84 9.61 9.88
CA PRO A 64 -3.49 8.72 10.97
C PRO A 64 -2.70 7.50 10.47
N SER A 65 -1.60 7.16 11.16
CA SER A 65 -0.60 6.19 10.68
C SER A 65 -1.15 4.78 10.54
N ASP A 66 -2.05 4.36 11.43
CA ASP A 66 -2.78 3.09 11.35
C ASP A 66 -3.63 2.97 10.07
N VAL A 67 -4.31 4.04 9.67
CA VAL A 67 -5.12 4.06 8.43
C VAL A 67 -4.21 4.01 7.21
N VAL A 68 -3.12 4.79 7.19
CA VAL A 68 -2.15 4.72 6.08
C VAL A 68 -1.60 3.30 5.93
N CYS A 69 -1.22 2.68 7.05
CA CYS A 69 -0.71 1.33 7.07
C CYS A 69 -1.73 0.27 6.65
N LYS A 70 -2.99 0.38 7.11
CA LYS A 70 -4.08 -0.51 6.72
C LYS A 70 -4.34 -0.43 5.22
N CYS A 71 -4.40 0.79 4.69
CA CYS A 71 -4.62 1.02 3.27
C CYS A 71 -3.43 0.57 2.40
N TYR A 72 -2.19 0.76 2.86
CA TYR A 72 -1.01 0.24 2.16
C TYR A 72 -0.99 -1.29 2.09
N LYS A 73 -1.32 -1.96 3.20
CA LYS A 73 -1.39 -3.43 3.25
C LYS A 73 -2.54 -4.00 2.44
N ALA A 74 -3.69 -3.32 2.40
CA ALA A 74 -4.84 -3.73 1.60
C ALA A 74 -4.60 -3.53 0.09
N TYR A 75 -3.83 -2.51 -0.28
CA TYR A 75 -3.59 -2.14 -1.68
C TYR A 75 -2.11 -1.89 -1.99
N PRO A 76 -1.23 -2.90 -1.80
CA PRO A 76 0.20 -2.73 -2.05
C PRO A 76 0.50 -2.38 -3.52
N GLN A 77 -0.38 -2.76 -4.44
CA GLN A 77 -0.28 -2.46 -5.88
C GLN A 77 -0.42 -0.97 -6.22
N ARG A 78 -0.86 -0.11 -5.29
CA ARG A 78 -0.90 1.34 -5.51
C ARG A 78 0.49 1.97 -5.62
N LEU A 79 1.51 1.27 -5.11
CA LEU A 79 2.90 1.64 -5.35
C LEU A 79 3.49 0.78 -6.46
N SER A 80 4.18 1.41 -7.39
CA SER A 80 4.90 0.69 -8.46
C SER A 80 6.26 0.16 -8.00
N PHE A 81 6.55 0.22 -6.70
CA PHE A 81 7.77 -0.29 -6.08
C PHE A 81 7.49 -0.74 -4.64
N LYS A 82 8.34 -1.65 -4.13
CA LYS A 82 8.33 -2.06 -2.72
C LYS A 82 9.41 -1.30 -1.94
N PRO A 83 9.05 -0.49 -0.94
CA PRO A 83 10.01 0.10 -0.01
C PRO A 83 10.82 -0.99 0.71
N ASN A 84 12.07 -0.69 1.03
CA ASN A 84 12.93 -1.58 1.82
C ASN A 84 13.44 -0.86 3.08
N LYS A 85 13.74 -1.63 4.13
CA LYS A 85 14.17 -1.11 5.45
C LYS A 85 15.26 -0.03 5.36
N LEU A 86 16.30 -0.29 4.56
CA LEU A 86 17.41 0.63 4.40
C LEU A 86 16.99 1.93 3.69
N GLY A 87 16.20 1.81 2.63
CA GLY A 87 15.64 2.95 1.90
C GLY A 87 14.75 3.82 2.79
N VAL A 88 13.86 3.21 3.58
CA VAL A 88 12.94 3.94 4.47
C VAL A 88 13.72 4.71 5.55
N TYR A 89 14.73 4.08 6.16
CA TYR A 89 15.59 4.76 7.14
C TYR A 89 16.38 5.93 6.52
N ARG A 90 16.94 5.74 5.32
CA ARG A 90 17.64 6.81 4.61
C ARG A 90 16.69 7.93 4.21
N LEU A 91 15.48 7.61 3.75
CA LEU A 91 14.45 8.57 3.41
C LEU A 91 14.11 9.45 4.61
N GLN A 92 13.87 8.83 5.78
CA GLN A 92 13.61 9.55 7.02
C GLN A 92 14.72 10.55 7.37
N LYS A 93 15.99 10.11 7.29
CA LYS A 93 17.15 10.95 7.60
C LYS A 93 17.32 12.09 6.58
N LEU A 94 17.22 11.79 5.29
CA LEU A 94 17.47 12.74 4.20
C LEU A 94 16.33 13.76 4.05
N CYS A 95 15.08 13.33 4.22
CA CYS A 95 13.90 14.20 4.14
C CYS A 95 13.52 14.86 5.47
N LYS A 96 14.26 14.58 6.56
CA LYS A 96 14.04 15.12 7.91
C LYS A 96 12.59 14.88 8.41
N LEU A 97 12.09 13.66 8.26
CA LEU A 97 10.68 13.30 8.53
C LEU A 97 10.34 13.18 10.03
N GLY A 98 11.31 13.35 10.93
CA GLY A 98 11.08 13.29 12.37
C GLY A 98 10.72 11.87 12.89
N PRO A 99 10.46 11.73 14.20
CA PRO A 99 10.22 10.43 14.83
C PRO A 99 8.85 9.83 14.50
N LYS A 100 7.83 10.66 14.23
CA LYS A 100 6.49 10.19 13.84
C LYS A 100 6.51 9.34 12.57
N PHE A 101 7.47 9.56 11.69
CA PHE A 101 7.63 8.74 10.48
C PHE A 101 7.91 7.25 10.79
N ASN A 102 8.41 6.92 11.99
CA ASN A 102 8.66 5.54 12.38
C ASN A 102 7.40 4.66 12.37
N GLU A 103 6.24 5.24 12.67
CA GLU A 103 4.96 4.53 12.67
C GLU A 103 4.57 4.09 11.26
N TYR A 104 4.74 4.99 10.28
CA TYR A 104 4.54 4.68 8.87
C TYR A 104 5.64 3.75 8.33
N ALA A 105 6.89 3.96 8.75
CA ALA A 105 8.02 3.13 8.35
C ALA A 105 7.80 1.65 8.72
N ALA A 106 7.22 1.39 9.90
CA ALA A 106 6.95 0.04 10.37
C ALA A 106 6.06 -0.76 9.40
N CYS A 107 5.10 -0.14 8.72
CA CYS A 107 4.25 -0.82 7.75
C CYS A 107 4.79 -0.80 6.31
N LEU A 108 5.63 0.16 5.95
CA LEU A 108 6.33 0.15 4.65
C LEU A 108 7.31 -1.02 4.50
N ILE A 109 7.83 -1.53 5.62
CA ILE A 109 8.89 -2.53 5.66
C ILE A 109 8.34 -3.95 5.85
N ASN A 110 7.12 -4.08 6.38
CA ASN A 110 6.51 -5.32 6.86
C ASN A 110 5.43 -5.80 5.90
#